data_AF-S4NP95-F1
#
_entry.id   AF-S4NP95-F1
#
_cell.length_a   1.000
_cell.length_b   1.000
_cell.length_c   1.000
_cell.angle_alpha   90.00
_cell.angle_beta   90.00
_cell.angle_gamma   90.00
#
_symmetry.space_group_name_H-M   'P 1'
#
loop_
_entity.id
_entity.type
_entity.pdbx_description
1 polymer ?
#
loop_
_entity_poly.entity_id
_entity_poly.type
_entity_poly.pdbx_seq_one_letter_code
_entity_poly.pdbx_strand_id
1 'polypeptide(L)' 'ARRVAPNRAVAEVYIRKLADTQQSVELRVAVMGANEAGKSTLIGVLTQGELDNGRGSARLNMFRHLHEVKSGRTSSL' A
#
# COMPACT_ATOMS: atom_id res chain seq x y z
N ALA A 1 -1.40 -34.18 -20.52
CA ALA A 1 -2.36 -35.31 -20.50
C ALA A 1 -1.65 -36.57 -20.94
N ARG A 2 -1.65 -37.63 -20.11
CA ARG A 2 -1.08 -38.94 -20.44
C ARG A 2 -2.16 -39.81 -21.10
N ARG A 3 -1.88 -40.39 -22.27
CA ARG A 3 -2.77 -41.38 -22.90
C ARG A 3 -2.72 -42.69 -22.12
N VAL A 4 -3.89 -43.28 -21.86
CA VAL A 4 -4.06 -44.54 -21.12
C VAL A 4 -4.68 -45.63 -22.01
N ALA A 5 -5.36 -45.25 -23.10
CA ALA A 5 -5.88 -46.16 -24.14
C ALA A 5 -6.10 -45.38 -25.46
N PRO A 6 -6.42 -46.05 -26.60
CA PRO A 6 -6.61 -45.39 -27.91
C PRO A 6 -7.58 -44.21 -27.87
N ASN A 7 -8.62 -44.30 -27.02
CA ASN A 7 -9.63 -43.26 -26.78
C ASN A 7 -9.73 -42.81 -25.30
N ARG A 8 -8.68 -43.00 -24.49
CA ARG A 8 -8.69 -42.54 -23.08
C ARG A 8 -7.40 -41.80 -22.75
N ALA A 9 -7.54 -40.64 -22.13
CA ALA A 9 -6.44 -39.85 -21.61
C ALA A 9 -6.77 -39.33 -20.22
N VAL A 10 -5.73 -39.14 -19.41
CA VAL A 10 -5.81 -38.53 -18.07
C VAL A 10 -4.99 -37.26 -18.09
N ALA A 11 -5.50 -36.19 -17.50
CA ALA A 11 -4.78 -34.94 -17.33
C ALA A 11 -4.86 -34.52 -15.87
N GLU A 12 -3.74 -34.03 -15.33
CA GLU A 12 -3.78 -33.24 -14.11
C GLU A 12 -4.15 -31.82 -14.48
N VAL A 13 -5.14 -31.28 -13.76
CA VAL A 13 -5.63 -29.91 -13.93
C VAL A 13 -5.51 -29.23 -12.58
N TYR A 14 -4.73 -28.15 -12.55
CA TYR A 14 -4.71 -27.26 -11.40
C TYR A 14 -5.78 -26.18 -11.57
N ILE A 15 -6.83 -26.25 -10.76
CA ILE A 15 -7.82 -25.19 -10.66
C ILE A 15 -7.34 -24.22 -9.58
N ARG A 16 -7.07 -22.96 -9.94
CA ARG A 16 -6.82 -21.88 -8.98
C ARG A 16 -7.98 -20.90 -9.03
N LYS A 17 -8.58 -20.61 -7.88
CA LYS A 17 -9.47 -19.46 -7.74
C LYS A 17 -8.59 -18.22 -7.90
N LEU A 18 -8.75 -17.48 -9.00
CA LEU A 18 -8.25 -16.10 -9.07
C LEU A 18 -8.96 -15.33 -7.96
N ALA A 19 -8.21 -14.54 -7.18
CA ALA A 19 -8.82 -13.68 -6.18
C ALA A 19 -9.97 -12.91 -6.86
N ASP A 20 -11.17 -12.99 -6.28
CA ASP A 20 -12.34 -12.30 -6.85
C ASP A 20 -11.96 -10.82 -6.98
N THR A 21 -11.81 -10.34 -8.22
CA THR A 21 -11.44 -8.94 -8.52
C THR A 21 -12.47 -7.94 -7.99
N GLN A 22 -13.60 -8.42 -7.49
CA GLN A 22 -14.66 -7.64 -6.87
C GLN A 22 -14.62 -7.61 -5.33
N GLN A 23 -13.68 -8.29 -4.67
CA GLN A 23 -13.50 -8.12 -3.22
C GLN A 23 -12.49 -7.00 -2.97
N SER A 24 -13.00 -5.83 -2.60
CA SER A 24 -12.16 -4.76 -2.03
C SER A 24 -11.49 -5.31 -0.77
N VAL A 25 -10.17 -5.49 -0.82
CA VAL A 25 -9.38 -5.85 0.36
C VAL A 25 -9.25 -4.59 1.22
N GLU A 26 -10.04 -4.50 2.28
CA GLU A 26 -9.85 -3.47 3.31
C GLU A 26 -8.57 -3.81 4.08
N LEU A 27 -7.59 -2.91 4.02
CA LEU A 27 -6.31 -3.05 4.71
C LEU A 27 -6.17 -1.90 5.71
N ARG A 28 -5.99 -2.24 6.98
CA ARG A 28 -5.72 -1.26 8.06
C ARG A 28 -4.25 -1.31 8.41
N VAL A 29 -3.54 -0.20 8.19
CA VAL A 29 -2.10 -0.09 8.43
C VAL A 29 -1.85 0.99 9.47
N ALA A 30 -1.08 0.65 10.49
CA ALA A 30 -0.56 1.60 11.45
C ALA A 30 0.91 1.89 11.13
N VAL A 31 1.28 3.17 11.11
CA VAL A 31 2.67 3.62 10.93
C VAL A 31 3.18 4.13 12.27
N MET A 32 4.16 3.44 12.84
CA MET A 32 4.74 3.74 14.16
C MET A 32 6.23 4.05 14.07
N GLY A 33 6.74 4.80 15.04
CA GLY A 33 8.15 5.20 15.11
C GLY A 33 8.36 6.50 15.88
N ALA A 34 9.63 6.84 16.13
CA ALA A 34 10.01 8.04 16.86
C ALA A 34 9.57 9.34 16.16
N ASN A 35 9.65 10.46 16.90
CA ASN A 35 9.51 11.78 16.31
C ASN A 35 10.53 11.96 15.18
N GLU A 36 10.12 12.60 14.07
CA GLU A 36 10.98 12.89 12.90
C GLU A 36 11.49 11.68 12.11
N ALA A 37 11.07 10.46 12.43
CA ALA A 37 11.41 9.25 11.68
C ALA A 37 10.82 9.18 10.24
N GLY A 38 10.28 10.28 9.72
CA GLY A 38 9.76 10.34 8.34
C GLY A 38 8.38 9.71 8.13
N LYS A 39 7.63 9.37 9.20
CA LYS A 39 6.31 8.72 9.10
C LYS A 39 5.34 9.47 8.18
N SER A 40 5.10 10.75 8.46
CA SER A 40 4.19 11.58 7.67
C SER A 40 4.71 11.82 6.25
N THR A 41 6.04 11.88 6.07
CA THR A 41 6.66 12.00 4.75
C THR A 41 6.39 10.75 3.92
N LEU A 42 6.59 9.55 4.49
CA LEU A 42 6.32 8.28 3.81
C LEU A 42 4.85 8.14 3.43
N ILE A 43 3.93 8.47 4.35
CA ILE A 43 2.50 8.48 4.06
C ILE A 43 2.19 9.46 2.93
N GLY A 44 2.77 10.66 2.95
CA GLY A 44 2.61 11.65 1.88
C GLY A 44 3.04 11.12 0.51
N VAL A 45 4.22 10.50 0.43
CA VAL A 45 4.73 9.89 -0.82
C VAL A 45 3.80 8.77 -1.31
N LEU A 46 3.40 7.85 -0.43
CA LEU A 46 2.57 6.70 -0.83
C LEU A 46 1.13 7.08 -1.20
N THR A 47 0.57 8.10 -0.57
CA THR A 47 -0.82 8.53 -0.83
C THR A 47 -0.94 9.49 -2.00
N GLN A 48 0.10 10.27 -2.31
CA GLN A 48 0.04 11.32 -3.34
C GLN A 48 0.87 11.01 -4.58
N GLY A 49 1.78 10.03 -4.52
CA GLY A 49 2.60 9.63 -5.65
C GLY A 49 3.76 10.58 -5.98
N GLU A 50 3.94 11.66 -5.20
CA GLU A 50 5.01 12.63 -5.36
C GLU A 50 6.20 12.29 -4.45
N LEU A 51 7.41 12.31 -5.01
CA LEU A 51 8.63 12.04 -4.24
C LEU A 51 8.99 13.22 -3.33
N ASP A 52 9.46 12.90 -2.13
CA ASP A 52 9.94 13.91 -1.19
C ASP A 52 11.29 14.50 -1.65
N ASN A 53 11.49 15.80 -1.45
CA ASN A 53 12.76 16.47 -1.76
C ASN A 53 13.84 16.31 -0.66
N GLY A 54 13.64 15.41 0.30
CA GLY A 54 14.52 15.19 1.45
C GLY A 54 14.35 16.23 2.56
N ARG A 55 13.47 17.22 2.39
CA ARG A 55 13.14 18.23 3.42
C ARG A 55 11.70 18.09 3.92
N GLY A 56 11.01 16.99 3.60
CA GLY A 56 9.64 16.76 4.02
C GLY A 56 8.61 17.57 3.23
N SER A 57 8.87 17.90 1.96
CA SER A 57 7.88 18.51 1.07
C SER A 57 6.61 17.67 0.96
N ALA A 58 6.73 16.34 0.87
CA ALA A 58 5.60 15.43 0.76
C ALA A 58 4.70 15.46 2.01
N ARG A 59 5.26 15.78 3.19
CA ARG A 59 4.49 15.86 4.44
C ARG A 59 3.61 17.11 4.53
N LEU A 60 3.93 18.17 3.78
CA LEU A 60 3.20 19.45 3.87
C LEU A 60 1.73 19.28 3.53
N ASN A 61 1.43 18.39 2.58
CA ASN A 61 0.08 18.07 2.18
C ASN A 61 -0.70 17.25 3.23
N MET A 62 -0.03 16.80 4.30
CA MET A 62 -0.66 16.13 5.44
C MET A 62 -1.03 17.09 6.58
N PHE A 63 -0.56 18.34 6.56
CA PHE A 63 -0.88 19.30 7.62
C PHE A 63 -2.32 19.81 7.48
N ARG A 64 -3.07 19.75 8.57
CA ARG A 64 -4.46 20.19 8.65
C ARG A 64 -4.65 21.44 9.48
N HIS A 65 -3.69 21.75 10.35
CA HIS A 65 -3.79 22.88 11.27
C HIS A 65 -2.63 23.85 11.12
N LEU A 66 -2.90 25.13 11.40
CA LEU A 66 -1.90 26.20 11.28
C LEU A 66 -0.66 25.95 12.14
N HIS A 67 -0.81 25.38 13.34
CA HIS A 67 0.32 25.07 14.21
C HIS A 67 1.23 23.97 13.64
N GLU A 68 0.71 23.08 12.80
CA GLU A 68 1.50 22.05 12.11
C GLU A 68 2.34 22.66 11.00
N VAL A 69 1.75 23.60 10.24
CA VAL A 69 2.47 24.37 9.22
C VAL A 69 3.59 25.20 9.85
N LYS A 70 3.30 25.90 10.96
CA LYS A 70 4.28 26.74 11.66
C LYS A 70 5.41 25.94 12.29
N SER A 71 5.09 24.83 12.95
CA SER A 71 6.08 24.00 13.64
C SER A 71 6.81 23.04 12.69
N GLY A 72 6.23 22.77 11.52
CA GLY A 72 6.67 21.68 10.66
C GLY A 72 6.51 20.31 11.34
N ARG A 73 5.53 20.12 12.22
CA ARG A 73 5.30 18.84 12.90
C ARG A 73 3.86 18.40 12.70
N THR A 74 3.67 17.14 12.37
CA THR A 74 2.33 16.56 12.31
C THR A 74 1.87 16.20 13.72
N SER A 75 0.65 16.61 14.07
CA SER A 75 0.01 16.38 15.36
C SER A 75 -1.37 15.72 15.24
N SER A 76 -1.89 15.60 14.00
CA SER A 76 -3.27 15.20 13.69
C SER A 76 -3.39 13.91 12.85
N LEU A 77 -2.39 13.02 12.95
CA LEU A 77 -2.40 11.67 12.35
C LEU A 77 -2.58 10.60 13.42
#